data_AF-A0A2E8LYD6-F1
#
_entry.id   AF-A0A2E8LYD6-F1
#
_cell.length_a   1.000
_cell.length_b   1.000
_cell.length_c   1.000
_cell.angle_alpha   90.00
_cell.angle_beta   90.00
_cell.angle_gamma   90.00
#
_symmetry.space_group_name_H-M   'P 1'
#
loop_
_entity.id
_entity.type
_entity.pdbx_description
1 polymer ?
#
loop_
_entity_poly.entity_id
_entity_poly.type
_entity_poly.pdbx_seq_one_letter_code
_entity_poly.pdbx_strand_id
1 'polypeptide(L)'
;MKAIAATLQEEADNSIRFLRIGCPDSPGFRHIERREIAWKVDSESTRPGYSAVAFFFARKIAHALNVPVGVIESSWGGKPIEGFIPGEQFEQNVALRPIAELARKNKLEEVGALEGGVVIRNTAGMPGRIFNSRIAPIAPYAVAGAIWYQGESNAGKGEDPRNYRFKMEALVNGWRKAFGNQQL
;
A
#
# COMPACT_ATOMS: atom_id res chain seq x y z
N MET A 1 -3.54 4.77 -22.66
CA MET A 1 -4.42 5.96 -22.64
C MET A 1 -5.91 5.66 -22.91
N LYS A 2 -6.29 4.72 -23.80
CA LYS A 2 -7.73 4.44 -24.07
C LYS A 2 -8.56 3.91 -22.88
N ALA A 3 -7.97 3.15 -21.95
CA ALA A 3 -8.69 2.59 -20.80
C ALA A 3 -9.09 3.64 -19.74
N ILE A 4 -8.28 4.70 -19.57
CA ILE A 4 -8.60 5.79 -18.64
C ILE A 4 -9.81 6.58 -19.16
N ALA A 5 -9.85 6.87 -20.47
CA ALA A 5 -10.98 7.55 -21.10
C ALA A 5 -12.30 6.78 -20.99
N ALA A 6 -12.28 5.45 -21.13
CA ALA A 6 -13.48 4.61 -20.96
C ALA A 6 -14.02 4.62 -19.51
N THR A 7 -13.13 4.69 -18.52
CA THR A 7 -13.52 4.74 -17.10
C THR A 7 -14.23 6.06 -16.75
N LEU A 8 -13.95 7.14 -17.50
CA LEU A 8 -14.55 8.46 -17.31
C LEU A 8 -15.94 8.60 -17.93
N GLN A 9 -16.33 7.68 -18.82
CA GLN A 9 -17.65 7.70 -19.49
C GLN A 9 -18.72 6.87 -18.76
N GLU A 10 -18.32 6.20 -17.68
CA GLU A 10 -19.22 5.39 -16.85
C GLU A 10 -20.08 6.26 -15.95
N GLU A 11 -21.36 5.95 -15.81
CA GLU A 11 -22.26 6.66 -14.90
C GLU A 11 -21.74 6.60 -13.45
N ALA A 12 -22.06 7.63 -12.68
CA ALA A 12 -21.72 7.71 -11.26
C ALA A 12 -22.44 6.60 -10.48
N ASP A 13 -21.71 5.92 -9.59
CA ASP A 13 -22.25 4.85 -8.76
C ASP A 13 -22.27 5.23 -7.27
N ASN A 14 -23.46 5.58 -6.77
CA ASN A 14 -23.68 5.99 -5.38
C ASN A 14 -23.38 4.88 -4.35
N SER A 15 -23.23 3.62 -4.80
CA SER A 15 -22.83 2.50 -3.93
C SER A 15 -21.33 2.47 -3.65
N ILE A 16 -20.52 3.23 -4.40
CA ILE A 16 -19.06 3.26 -4.28
C ILE A 16 -18.61 4.53 -3.57
N ARG A 17 -17.73 4.37 -2.59
CA ARG A 17 -17.05 5.50 -1.92
C ARG A 17 -15.55 5.29 -1.89
N PHE A 18 -14.81 6.38 -2.03
CA PHE A 18 -13.35 6.39 -1.99
C PHE A 18 -12.83 7.21 -0.81
N LEU A 19 -11.79 6.71 -0.16
CA LEU A 19 -10.99 7.41 0.83
C LEU A 19 -9.54 7.39 0.38
N ARG A 20 -8.87 8.54 0.35
CA ARG A 20 -7.44 8.62 0.05
C ARG A 20 -6.65 8.86 1.33
N ILE A 21 -5.63 8.05 1.56
CA ILE A 21 -4.62 8.27 2.59
C ILE A 21 -3.30 8.65 1.91
N GLY A 22 -3.10 9.95 1.74
CA GLY A 22 -1.99 10.52 0.98
C GLY A 22 -0.87 11.14 1.82
N CYS A 23 -0.81 10.85 3.13
CA CYS A 23 0.15 11.50 4.03
C CYS A 23 1.61 11.25 3.62
N PRO A 24 2.55 12.18 3.92
CA PRO A 24 3.99 11.91 3.83
C PRO A 24 4.39 10.68 4.64
N ASP A 25 5.54 10.07 4.34
CA ASP A 25 6.06 8.95 5.11
C ASP A 25 6.42 9.37 6.56
N SER A 26 6.49 8.41 7.48
CA SER A 26 6.78 8.69 8.89
C SER A 26 7.66 7.62 9.52
N PRO A 27 8.67 7.98 10.34
CA PRO A 27 9.49 7.01 11.07
C PRO A 27 8.72 6.27 12.17
N GLY A 28 7.57 6.79 12.61
CA GLY A 28 6.68 6.15 13.59
C GLY A 28 5.21 6.37 13.25
N PHE A 29 4.30 5.75 14.00
CA PHE A 29 2.87 5.82 13.71
C PHE A 29 2.36 7.26 13.68
N ARG A 30 1.68 7.61 12.58
CA ARG A 30 1.06 8.91 12.40
C ARG A 30 -0.39 8.84 12.86
N HIS A 31 -0.82 9.76 13.71
CA HIS A 31 -2.25 9.97 13.90
C HIS A 31 -2.81 10.75 12.69
N ILE A 32 -3.89 10.25 12.07
CA ILE A 32 -4.62 10.99 11.05
C ILE A 32 -5.91 11.49 11.70
N GLU A 33 -6.05 12.81 11.77
CA GLU A 33 -7.28 13.41 12.24
C GLU A 33 -8.42 13.13 11.24
N ARG A 34 -9.57 12.64 11.70
CA ARG A 34 -10.71 12.32 10.82
C ARG A 34 -11.19 13.50 9.99
N ARG A 35 -10.95 14.73 10.45
CA ARG A 35 -11.28 15.97 9.72
C ARG A 35 -10.37 16.25 8.51
N GLU A 36 -9.20 15.61 8.46
CA GLU A 36 -8.21 15.81 7.38
C GLU A 36 -8.46 14.91 6.18
N ILE A 37 -9.33 13.91 6.33
CA ILE A 37 -9.67 12.94 5.30
C ILE A 37 -11.19 12.86 5.15
N ALA A 38 -11.67 12.67 3.92
CA ALA A 38 -13.10 12.58 3.65
C ALA A 38 -13.37 11.46 2.65
N TRP A 39 -14.40 10.67 2.96
CA TRP A 39 -14.99 9.74 2.00
C TRP A 39 -15.70 10.54 0.91
N LYS A 40 -15.42 10.19 -0.35
CA LYS A 40 -16.05 10.79 -1.53
C LYS A 40 -16.87 9.75 -2.25
N VAL A 41 -18.10 10.08 -2.62
CA VAL A 41 -18.93 9.23 -3.48
C VAL A 41 -18.32 9.21 -4.89
N ASP A 42 -18.44 8.09 -5.59
CA ASP A 42 -18.07 8.02 -7.00
C ASP A 42 -18.85 9.06 -7.83
N SER A 43 -18.13 9.74 -8.70
CA SER A 43 -18.66 10.66 -9.69
C SER A 43 -17.61 10.88 -10.78
N GLU A 44 -18.03 11.45 -11.91
CA GLU A 44 -17.11 11.86 -12.98
C GLU A 44 -15.97 12.76 -12.50
N SER A 45 -16.20 13.58 -11.46
CA SER A 45 -15.20 14.49 -10.91
C SER A 45 -14.30 13.87 -9.85
N THR A 46 -14.74 12.84 -9.13
CA THR A 46 -13.93 12.19 -8.08
C THR A 46 -13.11 11.03 -8.64
N ARG A 47 -13.69 10.24 -9.55
CA ARG A 47 -13.11 9.02 -10.13
C ARG A 47 -11.73 9.18 -10.78
N PRO A 48 -11.42 10.25 -11.55
CA PRO A 48 -10.10 10.41 -12.16
C PRO A 48 -8.96 10.43 -11.13
N GLY A 49 -9.30 10.81 -9.89
CA GLY A 49 -8.35 10.83 -8.80
C GLY A 49 -7.93 9.44 -8.33
N TYR A 50 -8.66 8.35 -8.60
CA TYR A 50 -8.47 7.03 -7.97
C TYR A 50 -8.05 5.94 -8.96
N SER A 51 -7.67 4.77 -8.42
CA SER A 51 -7.25 3.63 -9.22
C SER A 51 -8.41 3.06 -10.04
N ALA A 52 -8.23 2.97 -11.36
CA ALA A 52 -9.22 2.37 -12.25
C ALA A 52 -9.48 0.89 -11.90
N VAL A 53 -8.41 0.15 -11.56
CA VAL A 53 -8.52 -1.26 -11.12
C VAL A 53 -9.39 -1.36 -9.86
N ALA A 54 -9.16 -0.47 -8.88
CA ALA A 54 -9.93 -0.48 -7.65
C ALA A 54 -11.40 -0.10 -7.89
N PHE A 55 -11.68 0.87 -8.76
CA PHE A 55 -13.05 1.25 -9.14
C PHE A 55 -13.81 0.07 -9.77
N PHE A 56 -13.28 -0.54 -10.83
CA PHE A 56 -13.98 -1.63 -11.50
C PHE A 56 -14.16 -2.86 -10.61
N PHE A 57 -13.18 -3.15 -9.75
CA PHE A 57 -13.31 -4.21 -8.74
C PHE A 57 -14.43 -3.89 -7.74
N ALA A 58 -14.41 -2.70 -7.14
CA ALA A 58 -15.42 -2.27 -6.17
C ALA A 58 -16.82 -2.26 -6.77
N ARG A 59 -16.98 -1.76 -8.00
CA ARG A 59 -18.26 -1.76 -8.73
C ARG A 59 -18.80 -3.16 -8.93
N LYS A 60 -17.96 -4.08 -9.42
CA LYS A 60 -18.35 -5.48 -9.63
C LYS A 60 -18.82 -6.12 -8.33
N ILE A 61 -18.11 -5.91 -7.22
CA ILE A 61 -18.48 -6.46 -5.91
C ILE A 61 -19.75 -5.80 -5.36
N ALA A 62 -19.88 -4.48 -5.45
CA ALA A 62 -21.05 -3.76 -4.99
C ALA A 62 -22.33 -4.25 -5.67
N HIS A 63 -22.28 -4.44 -6.99
CA HIS A 63 -23.43 -4.92 -7.77
C HIS A 63 -23.72 -6.41 -7.51
N ALA A 64 -22.69 -7.24 -7.39
CA ALA A 64 -22.88 -8.67 -7.14
C ALA A 64 -23.44 -8.97 -5.74
N LEU A 65 -23.05 -8.17 -4.73
CA LEU A 65 -23.45 -8.37 -3.34
C LEU A 65 -24.62 -7.47 -2.92
N ASN A 66 -24.99 -6.49 -3.75
CA ASN A 66 -25.98 -5.46 -3.45
C ASN A 66 -25.71 -4.74 -2.12
N VAL A 67 -24.43 -4.44 -1.85
CA VAL A 67 -23.99 -3.67 -0.67
C VAL A 67 -23.03 -2.55 -1.08
N PRO A 68 -23.08 -1.38 -0.43
CA PRO A 68 -22.11 -0.31 -0.71
C PRO A 68 -20.68 -0.75 -0.41
N VAL A 69 -19.74 -0.40 -1.30
CA VAL A 69 -18.32 -0.73 -1.17
C VAL A 69 -17.49 0.53 -0.95
N GLY A 70 -16.72 0.53 0.13
CA GLY A 70 -15.69 1.54 0.40
C GLY A 70 -14.32 1.08 -0.08
N VAL A 71 -13.60 1.95 -0.80
CA VAL A 71 -12.22 1.74 -1.23
C VAL A 71 -11.31 2.71 -0.50
N ILE A 72 -10.35 2.18 0.27
CA ILE A 72 -9.28 2.98 0.87
C ILE A 72 -8.05 2.87 -0.02
N GLU A 73 -7.59 4.00 -0.54
CA GLU A 73 -6.46 4.12 -1.45
C GLU A 73 -5.25 4.68 -0.69
N SER A 74 -4.18 3.89 -0.67
CA SER A 74 -2.93 4.19 0.05
C SER A 74 -1.68 4.00 -0.84
N SER A 75 -1.84 3.94 -2.16
CA SER A 75 -0.76 3.65 -3.09
C SER A 75 0.26 4.80 -3.18
N TRP A 76 1.49 4.45 -3.55
CA TRP A 76 2.56 5.43 -3.76
C TRP A 76 3.46 4.96 -4.90
N GLY A 77 3.44 5.70 -6.02
CA GLY A 77 4.22 5.36 -7.21
C GLY A 77 5.73 5.33 -6.97
N GLY A 78 6.40 4.35 -7.60
CA GLY A 78 7.87 4.20 -7.56
C GLY A 78 8.42 3.90 -6.16
N LYS A 79 7.64 3.21 -5.33
CA LYS A 79 8.06 2.79 -3.99
C LYS A 79 8.22 1.27 -3.94
N PRO A 80 9.30 0.80 -3.31
CA PRO A 80 9.50 -0.62 -3.11
C PRO A 80 8.59 -1.11 -1.96
N ILE A 81 8.37 -2.43 -1.87
CA ILE A 81 7.45 -3.05 -0.89
C ILE A 81 7.81 -2.72 0.56
N GLU A 82 9.09 -2.46 0.83
CA GLU A 82 9.68 -2.26 2.14
C GLU A 82 8.97 -1.17 2.94
N GLY A 83 8.59 -0.07 2.27
CA GLY A 83 7.85 1.02 2.88
C GLY A 83 6.52 0.59 3.49
N PHE A 84 5.85 -0.42 2.92
CA PHE A 84 4.51 -0.87 3.27
C PHE A 84 4.48 -2.01 4.31
N ILE A 85 5.63 -2.61 4.60
CA ILE A 85 5.78 -3.69 5.57
C ILE A 85 6.05 -3.08 6.96
N PRO A 86 5.31 -3.44 8.03
CA PRO A 86 5.66 -2.99 9.38
C PRO A 86 7.11 -3.35 9.71
N GLY A 87 7.90 -2.38 10.20
CA GLY A 87 9.36 -2.55 10.35
C GLY A 87 9.76 -3.79 11.18
N GLU A 88 8.96 -4.14 12.20
CA GLU A 88 9.14 -5.32 13.05
C GLU A 88 9.07 -6.67 12.30
N GLN A 89 8.44 -6.71 11.12
CA GLN A 89 8.30 -7.95 10.33
C GLN A 89 9.61 -8.35 9.65
N PHE A 90 10.54 -7.42 9.44
CA PHE A 90 11.86 -7.74 8.89
C PHE A 90 12.73 -8.54 9.86
N GLU A 91 12.45 -8.47 11.16
CA GLU A 91 13.20 -9.22 12.18
C GLU A 91 12.81 -10.71 12.24
N GLN A 92 11.64 -11.05 11.69
CA GLN A 92 11.05 -12.39 11.75
C GLN A 92 11.69 -13.37 10.77
N ASN A 93 12.39 -12.89 9.74
CA ASN A 93 13.03 -13.72 8.73
C ASN A 93 14.51 -13.37 8.60
N VAL A 94 15.40 -14.36 8.69
CA VAL A 94 16.85 -14.20 8.62
C VAL A 94 17.32 -13.49 7.33
N ALA A 95 16.64 -13.71 6.20
CA ALA A 95 16.96 -13.06 4.93
C ALA A 95 16.62 -11.56 4.91
N LEU A 96 15.72 -11.10 5.78
CA LEU A 96 15.25 -9.72 5.82
C LEU A 96 15.97 -8.86 6.88
N ARG A 97 16.55 -9.48 7.91
CA ARG A 97 17.28 -8.78 8.99
C ARG A 97 18.38 -7.83 8.49
N PRO A 98 19.22 -8.18 7.48
CA PRO A 98 20.24 -7.26 6.97
C PRO A 98 19.64 -5.96 6.43
N ILE A 99 18.46 -6.03 5.78
CA ILE A 99 17.77 -4.85 5.25
C ILE A 99 17.33 -3.94 6.40
N ALA A 100 16.75 -4.50 7.47
CA ALA A 100 16.33 -3.73 8.64
C ALA A 100 17.50 -3.05 9.35
N GLU A 101 18.61 -3.78 9.53
CA GLU A 101 19.79 -3.26 10.22
C GLU A 101 20.46 -2.11 9.46
N LEU A 102 20.63 -2.25 8.15
CA LEU A 102 21.19 -1.18 7.32
C LEU A 102 20.24 0.02 7.24
N ALA A 103 18.93 -0.21 7.12
CA ALA A 103 17.95 0.87 7.12
C ALA A 103 17.95 1.66 8.43
N ARG A 104 18.07 0.99 9.59
CA ARG A 104 18.18 1.61 10.92
C ARG A 104 19.41 2.51 11.04
N LYS A 105 20.51 2.12 10.38
CA LYS A 105 21.75 2.90 10.29
C LYS A 105 21.75 3.95 9.19
N ASN A 106 20.63 4.13 8.47
CA ASN A 106 20.51 5.01 7.29
C ASN A 106 21.53 4.70 6.17
N LYS A 107 21.99 3.45 6.07
CA LYS A 107 22.94 2.98 5.04
C LYS A 107 22.20 2.55 3.77
N LEU A 108 21.54 3.49 3.10
CA LEU A 108 20.59 3.20 2.02
C LEU A 108 21.24 2.59 0.77
N GLU A 109 22.43 3.04 0.40
CA GLU A 109 23.17 2.49 -0.74
C GLU A 109 23.56 1.03 -0.51
N GLU A 110 23.94 0.69 0.72
CA GLU A 110 24.29 -0.67 1.11
C GLU A 110 23.08 -1.61 1.03
N VAL A 111 21.85 -1.13 1.28
CA VAL A 111 20.63 -1.94 1.12
C VAL A 111 20.45 -2.41 -0.33
N GLY A 112 20.79 -1.57 -1.31
CA GLY A 112 20.71 -1.93 -2.74
C GLY A 112 21.80 -2.92 -3.18
N ALA A 113 22.93 -2.95 -2.47
CA ALA A 113 24.03 -3.86 -2.74
C ALA A 113 23.83 -5.26 -2.12
N LEU A 114 22.83 -5.44 -1.23
CA LEU A 114 22.53 -6.73 -0.63
C LEU A 114 21.91 -7.72 -1.63
N GLU A 115 22.18 -9.00 -1.41
CA GLU A 115 21.38 -10.06 -2.01
C GLU A 115 19.92 -9.95 -1.55
N GLY A 116 19.01 -9.89 -2.53
CA GLY A 116 17.59 -9.61 -2.34
C GLY A 116 17.31 -8.20 -1.80
N GLY A 117 18.26 -7.28 -1.93
CA GLY A 117 18.16 -5.88 -1.56
C GLY A 117 17.27 -5.05 -2.49
N VAL A 118 17.16 -3.75 -2.19
CA VAL A 118 16.44 -2.79 -3.05
C VAL A 118 17.09 -1.40 -2.99
N VAL A 119 17.00 -0.64 -4.07
CA VAL A 119 17.40 0.77 -4.14
C VAL A 119 16.33 1.63 -3.47
N ILE A 120 16.66 2.14 -2.28
CA ILE A 120 15.82 3.07 -1.54
C ILE A 120 16.04 4.48 -2.07
N ARG A 121 15.13 4.95 -2.93
CA ARG A 121 15.21 6.26 -3.60
C ARG A 121 15.00 7.45 -2.67
N ASN A 122 14.23 7.26 -1.60
CA ASN A 122 13.98 8.27 -0.57
C ASN A 122 13.43 7.59 0.71
N THR A 123 13.21 8.37 1.76
CA THR A 123 12.74 7.90 3.07
C THR A 123 11.50 7.02 2.99
N ALA A 124 10.54 7.32 2.12
CA ALA A 124 9.33 6.50 1.98
C ALA A 124 9.61 5.05 1.54
N GLY A 125 10.77 4.75 0.93
CA GLY A 125 11.17 3.38 0.60
C GLY A 125 11.81 2.61 1.75
N MET A 126 12.12 3.23 2.89
CA MET A 126 12.68 2.52 4.04
C MET A 126 11.62 1.63 4.70
N PRO A 127 12.03 0.50 5.30
CA PRO A 127 11.16 -0.39 6.09
C PRO A 127 10.14 0.36 6.96
N GLY A 128 8.85 0.11 6.72
CA GLY A 128 7.74 0.59 7.55
C GLY A 128 7.34 2.05 7.42
N ARG A 129 8.05 2.89 6.67
CA ARG A 129 7.78 4.34 6.68
C ARG A 129 6.46 4.74 6.04
N ILE A 130 5.99 4.00 5.03
CA ILE A 130 4.66 4.19 4.44
C ILE A 130 3.60 3.49 5.29
N PHE A 131 3.89 2.29 5.82
CA PHE A 131 3.00 1.58 6.73
C PHE A 131 2.58 2.47 7.89
N ASN A 132 3.56 3.09 8.55
CA ASN A 132 3.36 3.94 9.71
C ASN A 132 2.46 5.15 9.45
N SER A 133 2.52 5.72 8.25
CA SER A 133 1.78 6.94 7.92
C SER A 133 0.50 6.72 7.12
N ARG A 134 0.34 5.58 6.45
CA ARG A 134 -0.81 5.33 5.57
C ARG A 134 -1.61 4.07 5.85
N ILE A 135 -1.01 3.03 6.44
CA ILE A 135 -1.69 1.75 6.72
C ILE A 135 -2.07 1.62 8.20
N ALA A 136 -1.13 1.84 9.11
CA ALA A 136 -1.38 1.81 10.55
C ALA A 136 -2.57 2.69 10.99
N PRO A 137 -2.77 3.92 10.45
CA PRO A 137 -3.89 4.78 10.89
C PRO A 137 -5.26 4.30 10.42
N ILE A 138 -5.31 3.45 9.38
CA ILE A 138 -6.56 2.87 8.87
C ILE A 138 -6.81 1.45 9.39
N ALA A 139 -5.87 0.87 10.13
CA ALA A 139 -6.03 -0.43 10.77
C ALA A 139 -7.31 -0.57 11.63
N PRO A 140 -7.87 0.49 12.26
CA PRO A 140 -9.15 0.40 12.95
C PRO A 140 -10.38 0.15 12.04
N TYR A 141 -10.26 0.29 10.72
CA TYR A 141 -11.34 -0.10 9.81
C TYR A 141 -11.45 -1.62 9.72
N ALA A 142 -12.68 -2.15 9.75
CA ALA A 142 -12.94 -3.51 9.32
C ALA A 142 -12.77 -3.59 7.80
N VAL A 143 -11.69 -4.23 7.34
CA VAL A 143 -11.40 -4.43 5.92
C VAL A 143 -11.78 -5.84 5.47
N ALA A 144 -12.40 -5.96 4.30
CA ALA A 144 -12.79 -7.24 3.71
C ALA A 144 -11.67 -7.88 2.86
N GLY A 145 -10.64 -7.12 2.50
CA GLY A 145 -9.56 -7.58 1.63
C GLY A 145 -8.63 -6.44 1.21
N ALA A 146 -7.57 -6.77 0.47
CA ALA A 146 -6.63 -5.82 -0.10
C ALA A 146 -6.37 -6.11 -1.58
N ILE A 147 -6.19 -5.05 -2.37
CA ILE A 147 -5.68 -5.15 -3.75
C ILE A 147 -4.23 -4.69 -3.71
N TRP A 148 -3.29 -5.65 -3.83
CA TRP A 148 -1.87 -5.36 -3.87
C TRP A 148 -1.37 -5.43 -5.32
N TYR A 149 -0.95 -4.28 -5.86
CA TYR A 149 -0.32 -4.19 -7.18
C TYR A 149 0.97 -3.39 -7.07
N GLN A 150 2.07 -4.11 -6.90
CA GLN A 150 3.41 -3.56 -6.77
C GLN A 150 4.41 -4.64 -7.19
N GLY A 151 5.60 -4.23 -7.64
CA GLY A 151 6.76 -5.11 -7.80
C GLY A 151 7.84 -4.49 -8.68
N GLU A 152 7.47 -3.49 -9.48
CA GLU A 152 8.33 -2.81 -10.44
C GLU A 152 9.56 -2.18 -9.77
N SER A 153 9.38 -1.63 -8.56
CA SER A 153 10.49 -1.03 -7.79
C SER A 153 11.33 -2.06 -7.02
N ASN A 154 11.01 -3.35 -7.08
CA ASN A 154 11.79 -4.44 -6.51
C ASN A 154 12.35 -5.42 -7.57
N ALA A 155 12.00 -5.20 -8.85
CA ALA A 155 12.46 -5.99 -9.99
C ALA A 155 13.06 -5.11 -11.10
N GLY A 156 13.36 -3.84 -10.78
CA GLY A 156 13.97 -2.88 -11.69
C GLY A 156 15.47 -3.11 -11.90
N LYS A 157 16.10 -2.21 -12.67
CA LYS A 157 17.56 -2.25 -12.89
C LYS A 157 18.32 -2.02 -11.58
N GLY A 158 19.20 -2.96 -11.22
CA GLY A 158 19.98 -2.90 -9.98
C GLY A 158 19.22 -3.39 -8.75
N GLU A 159 18.00 -3.91 -8.93
CA GLU A 159 17.20 -4.53 -7.87
C GLU A 159 17.36 -6.05 -7.91
N ASP A 160 17.25 -6.71 -6.76
CA ASP A 160 17.34 -8.17 -6.65
C ASP A 160 16.02 -8.78 -6.13
N PRO A 161 15.29 -9.55 -6.96
CA PRO A 161 13.97 -10.06 -6.60
C PRO A 161 13.99 -11.28 -5.67
N ARG A 162 15.15 -11.89 -5.37
CA ARG A 162 15.25 -13.18 -4.64
C ARG A 162 14.52 -13.21 -3.30
N ASN A 163 14.48 -12.08 -2.59
CA ASN A 163 13.81 -11.97 -1.29
C ASN A 163 12.38 -11.40 -1.37
N TYR A 164 11.83 -11.15 -2.56
CA TYR A 164 10.49 -10.57 -2.69
C TYR A 164 9.42 -11.48 -2.08
N ARG A 165 9.56 -12.82 -2.19
CA ARG A 165 8.68 -13.79 -1.53
C ARG A 165 8.61 -13.58 -0.01
N PHE A 166 9.77 -13.45 0.64
CA PHE A 166 9.84 -13.23 2.08
C PHE A 166 9.29 -11.86 2.49
N LYS A 167 9.52 -10.83 1.66
CA LYS A 167 8.93 -9.50 1.85
C LYS A 167 7.41 -9.52 1.73
N MET A 168 6.85 -10.25 0.77
CA MET A 168 5.40 -10.45 0.63
C MET A 168 4.81 -11.19 1.83
N GLU A 169 5.49 -12.22 2.34
CA GLU A 169 5.05 -12.92 3.55
C GLU A 169 5.05 -11.98 4.77
N ALA A 170 6.12 -11.19 4.94
CA ALA A 170 6.22 -10.17 5.98
C ALA A 170 5.13 -9.09 5.86
N LEU A 171 4.79 -8.66 4.63
CA LEU A 171 3.69 -7.73 4.36
C LEU A 171 2.36 -8.31 4.84
N VAL A 172 2.02 -9.52 4.37
CA VAL A 172 0.74 -10.18 4.66
C VAL A 172 0.60 -10.42 6.16
N ASN A 173 1.61 -10.99 6.81
CA ASN A 173 1.59 -11.25 8.25
C ASN A 173 1.50 -9.94 9.06
N GLY A 174 2.24 -8.92 8.64
CA GLY A 174 2.19 -7.60 9.25
C GLY A 174 0.82 -6.94 9.16
N TRP A 175 0.18 -6.99 7.99
CA TRP A 175 -1.14 -6.40 7.79
C TRP A 175 -2.22 -7.20 8.54
N ARG A 176 -2.21 -8.53 8.48
CA ARG A 176 -3.11 -9.38 9.28
C ARG A 176 -3.06 -9.04 10.77
N LYS A 177 -1.86 -8.86 11.31
CA LYS A 177 -1.64 -8.44 12.70
C LYS A 177 -2.19 -7.03 12.95
N ALA A 178 -1.85 -6.07 12.10
CA ALA A 178 -2.27 -4.68 12.26
C ALA A 178 -3.80 -4.52 12.24
N PHE A 179 -4.49 -5.19 11.31
CA PHE A 179 -5.95 -5.16 11.19
C PHE A 179 -6.67 -6.15 12.14
N GLY A 180 -5.93 -6.93 12.93
CA GLY A 180 -6.52 -7.95 13.81
C GLY A 180 -7.32 -9.03 13.07
N ASN A 181 -6.98 -9.31 11.81
CA ASN A 181 -7.69 -10.26 10.94
C ASN A 181 -6.72 -11.25 10.28
N GLN A 182 -6.72 -12.50 10.75
CA GLN A 182 -5.84 -13.56 10.21
C GLN A 182 -6.23 -14.06 8.81
N GLN A 183 -7.45 -13.75 8.35
CA GLN A 183 -7.95 -14.14 7.03
C GLN A 183 -7.84 -13.01 5.99
N LEU A 184 -7.27 -11.87 6.36
CA LEU A 184 -6.95 -10.79 5.41
C LEU A 184 -5.92 -11.25 4.36
#